data_AF-Q7S2Y4-F1
#
_entry.id   AF-Q7S2Y4-F1
#
_cell.length_a   1.000
_cell.length_b   1.000
_cell.length_c   1.000
_cell.angle_alpha   90.00
_cell.angle_beta   90.00
_cell.angle_gamma   90.00
#
_symmetry.space_group_name_H-M   'P 1'
#
loop_
_entity.id
_entity.type
_entity.pdbx_description
1 polymer ?
#
loop_
_entity_poly.entity_id
_entity_poly.type
_entity_poly.pdbx_seq_one_letter_code
_entity_poly.pdbx_strand_id
1 'polypeptide(L)'
;MAGSALRKGYLVLYNAASAVAWATILGRVASVYFAKGAPFVPLVVDDFARVTQTFAVMEIFHALTGIVPAPIFTTVMQVASRLMLVWGISYPFPHLNSSAWYTSMLTAWSTTEVIRYSYFALKQVDFIPYWLHWLRYSAFLVLYPMGISSEVAMIFKALVGPADQLATWYPYALVAVLLSYIPGSVVLYSHMLSQRRKQVGGGAIKEKKEKKRQ
;
A
#
# COMPACT_ATOMS: atom_id res chain seq x y z
N MET A 1 32.58 7.94 -2.83
CA MET A 1 31.66 8.72 -3.68
C MET A 1 30.87 7.85 -4.67
N ALA A 2 31.49 6.92 -5.41
CA ALA A 2 30.79 6.02 -6.36
C ALA A 2 29.68 5.16 -5.73
N GLY A 3 29.90 4.59 -4.55
CA GLY A 3 28.88 3.76 -3.86
C GLY A 3 27.60 4.51 -3.46
N SER A 4 27.68 5.83 -3.22
CA SER A 4 26.51 6.67 -2.91
C SER A 4 25.67 6.95 -4.17
N ALA A 5 26.33 7.24 -5.29
CA ALA A 5 25.65 7.46 -6.58
C ALA A 5 24.98 6.18 -7.09
N LEU A 6 25.65 5.02 -7.00
CA LEU A 6 25.08 3.73 -7.38
C LEU A 6 23.85 3.37 -6.53
N ARG A 7 23.92 3.57 -5.20
CA ARG A 7 22.78 3.38 -4.30
C ARG A 7 21.61 4.29 -4.67
N LYS A 8 21.89 5.57 -4.94
CA LYS A 8 20.88 6.56 -5.34
C LYS A 8 20.21 6.17 -6.66
N GLY A 9 21.00 5.80 -7.67
CA GLY A 9 20.51 5.35 -8.97
C GLY A 9 19.66 4.07 -8.87
N TYR A 10 20.12 3.08 -8.12
CA TYR A 10 19.36 1.86 -7.84
C TYR A 10 18.00 2.17 -7.20
N LEU A 11 17.96 3.02 -6.17
CA LEU A 11 16.71 3.40 -5.51
C LEU A 11 15.78 4.17 -6.43
N VAL A 12 16.30 5.05 -7.30
CA VAL A 12 15.48 5.72 -8.32
C VAL A 12 14.83 4.70 -9.23
N LEU A 13 15.62 3.78 -9.79
CA LEU A 13 15.12 2.75 -10.72
C LEU A 13 14.10 1.82 -10.05
N TYR A 14 14.39 1.35 -8.84
CA TYR A 14 13.49 0.50 -8.07
C TYR A 14 12.16 1.20 -7.80
N ASN A 15 12.19 2.43 -7.28
CA ASN A 15 10.96 3.17 -7.00
C ASN A 15 10.20 3.51 -8.28
N ALA A 16 10.89 3.88 -9.37
CA ALA A 16 10.25 4.16 -10.65
C ALA A 16 9.58 2.91 -11.24
N ALA A 17 10.27 1.76 -11.24
CA ALA A 17 9.73 0.49 -11.71
C ALA A 17 8.52 0.06 -10.88
N SER A 18 8.59 0.17 -9.55
CA SER A 18 7.47 -0.13 -8.67
C SER A 18 6.29 0.83 -8.90
N ALA A 19 6.54 2.12 -9.11
CA ALA A 19 5.50 3.09 -9.45
C ALA A 19 4.79 2.71 -10.76
N VAL A 20 5.54 2.31 -11.79
CA VAL A 20 4.98 1.85 -13.08
C VAL A 20 4.19 0.56 -12.92
N ALA A 21 4.68 -0.40 -12.15
CA ALA A 21 3.96 -1.66 -11.89
C ALA A 21 2.61 -1.39 -11.21
N TRP A 22 2.59 -0.58 -10.15
CA TRP A 22 1.36 -0.23 -9.46
C TRP A 22 0.43 0.66 -10.29
N ALA A 23 0.97 1.56 -11.13
CA ALA A 23 0.17 2.35 -12.07
C ALA A 23 -0.47 1.46 -13.14
N THR A 24 0.23 0.42 -13.59
CA THR A 24 -0.30 -0.58 -14.52
C THR A 24 -1.43 -1.37 -13.88
N ILE A 25 -1.29 -1.77 -12.61
CA ILE A 25 -2.38 -2.39 -11.83
C ILE A 25 -3.59 -1.45 -11.78
N LEU A 26 -3.39 -0.20 -11.35
CA LEU A 26 -4.47 0.79 -11.24
C LEU A 26 -5.18 1.01 -12.58
N GLY A 27 -4.41 1.16 -13.66
CA GLY A 27 -4.95 1.33 -15.01
C GLY A 27 -5.76 0.14 -15.49
N ARG A 28 -5.28 -1.09 -15.23
CA ARG A 28 -6.03 -2.32 -15.57
C ARG A 28 -7.28 -2.50 -14.71
N VAL A 29 -7.21 -2.17 -13.42
CA VAL A 29 -8.39 -2.19 -12.53
C VAL A 29 -9.44 -1.23 -13.06
N ALA A 30 -9.07 0.02 -13.33
CA ALA A 30 -9.99 1.03 -13.86
C ALA A 30 -10.58 0.61 -15.21
N SER A 31 -9.74 0.20 -16.16
CA SER A 31 -10.21 -0.15 -17.51
C SER A 31 -11.19 -1.34 -17.49
N VAL A 32 -10.89 -2.39 -16.74
CA VAL A 32 -11.77 -3.56 -16.65
C VAL A 32 -13.03 -3.26 -15.86
N TYR A 33 -12.92 -2.49 -14.77
CA TYR A 33 -14.08 -2.09 -13.98
C TYR A 33 -15.08 -1.28 -14.81
N PHE A 34 -14.62 -0.28 -15.57
CA PHE A 34 -15.51 0.53 -16.40
C PHE A 34 -16.03 -0.21 -17.63
N ALA A 35 -15.30 -1.20 -18.17
CA ALA A 35 -15.72 -1.96 -19.34
C ALA A 35 -16.68 -3.13 -19.00
N LYS A 36 -16.44 -3.84 -17.89
CA LYS A 36 -17.14 -5.09 -17.57
C LYS A 36 -17.64 -5.19 -16.11
N GLY A 37 -17.19 -4.30 -15.23
CA GLY A 37 -17.53 -4.31 -13.80
C GLY A 37 -16.55 -5.07 -12.92
N ALA A 38 -16.74 -4.95 -11.60
CA ALA A 38 -15.85 -5.50 -10.57
C ALA A 38 -15.57 -7.02 -10.68
N PRO A 39 -16.54 -7.89 -10.98
CA PRO A 39 -16.28 -9.34 -11.04
C PRO A 39 -15.24 -9.76 -12.07
N PHE A 40 -15.00 -8.95 -13.11
CA PHE A 40 -14.05 -9.26 -14.17
C PHE A 40 -12.63 -8.74 -13.90
N VAL A 41 -12.45 -7.85 -12.92
CA VAL A 41 -11.14 -7.29 -12.53
C VAL A 41 -10.11 -8.38 -12.18
N PRO A 42 -10.41 -9.37 -11.31
CA PRO A 42 -9.41 -10.38 -10.96
C PRO A 42 -8.92 -11.20 -12.16
N LEU A 43 -9.75 -11.42 -13.18
CA LEU A 43 -9.40 -12.21 -14.37
C LEU A 43 -8.25 -11.60 -15.18
N VAL A 44 -8.02 -10.29 -15.05
CA VAL A 44 -6.98 -9.56 -15.82
C VAL A 44 -5.85 -9.08 -14.92
N VAL A 45 -6.13 -8.83 -13.64
CA VAL A 45 -5.23 -8.11 -12.74
C VAL A 45 -4.55 -9.01 -11.71
N ASP A 46 -5.19 -10.10 -11.27
CA ASP A 46 -4.81 -10.81 -10.04
C ASP A 46 -3.37 -11.35 -10.07
N ASP A 47 -2.97 -12.03 -11.14
CA ASP A 47 -1.62 -12.59 -11.24
C ASP A 47 -0.54 -11.50 -11.23
N PHE A 48 -0.76 -10.41 -11.98
CA PHE A 48 0.20 -9.30 -12.02
C PHE A 48 0.27 -8.55 -10.69
N ALA A 49 -0.88 -8.36 -10.02
CA ALA A 49 -0.93 -7.77 -8.69
C ALA A 49 -0.24 -8.65 -7.64
N ARG A 50 -0.43 -9.97 -7.70
CA ARG A 50 0.21 -10.94 -6.81
C ARG A 50 1.72 -10.93 -6.95
N VAL A 51 2.24 -10.96 -8.18
CA VAL A 51 3.67 -10.87 -8.44
C VAL A 51 4.23 -9.53 -7.96
N THR A 52 3.57 -8.42 -8.29
CA THR A 52 3.99 -7.07 -7.87
C THR A 52 4.03 -6.93 -6.34
N GLN A 53 3.01 -7.44 -5.64
CA GLN A 53 2.97 -7.43 -4.18
C GLN A 53 4.05 -8.34 -3.57
N THR A 54 4.40 -9.44 -4.22
CA THR A 54 5.49 -10.33 -3.79
C THR A 54 6.85 -9.63 -3.88
N PHE A 55 7.07 -8.79 -4.89
CA PHE A 55 8.27 -7.97 -4.98
C PHE A 55 8.44 -6.97 -3.83
N ALA A 56 7.38 -6.65 -3.07
CA ALA A 56 7.48 -5.79 -1.89
C ALA A 56 8.38 -6.40 -0.77
N VAL A 57 8.68 -7.70 -0.83
CA VAL A 57 9.70 -8.34 0.03
C VAL A 57 11.06 -7.65 -0.11
N MET A 58 11.37 -7.06 -1.28
CA MET A 58 12.58 -6.26 -1.47
C MET A 58 12.69 -5.09 -0.50
N GLU A 59 11.57 -4.52 -0.03
CA GLU A 59 11.59 -3.46 0.97
C GLU A 59 12.11 -3.94 2.32
N ILE A 60 11.79 -5.19 2.68
CA ILE A 60 12.34 -5.83 3.88
C ILE A 60 13.85 -5.96 3.73
N PHE A 61 14.32 -6.43 2.56
CA PHE A 61 15.76 -6.51 2.28
C PHE A 61 16.45 -5.14 2.32
N HIS A 62 15.83 -4.08 1.79
CA HIS A 62 16.39 -2.73 1.84
C HIS A 62 16.49 -2.18 3.27
N ALA A 63 15.51 -2.49 4.13
CA ALA A 63 15.54 -2.13 5.54
C ALA A 63 16.61 -2.93 6.30
N LEU A 64 16.69 -4.25 6.08
CA LEU A 64 17.67 -5.14 6.73
C LEU A 64 19.11 -4.78 6.37
N THR A 65 19.37 -4.46 5.11
CA THR A 65 20.71 -4.09 4.61
C THR A 65 21.08 -2.64 4.90
N GLY A 66 20.18 -1.83 5.48
CA GLY A 66 20.41 -0.40 5.73
C GLY A 66 20.48 0.47 4.47
N ILE A 67 20.13 -0.07 3.30
CA ILE A 67 20.01 0.68 2.05
C ILE A 67 18.91 1.75 2.17
N VAL A 68 17.91 1.53 3.02
CA VAL A 68 16.92 2.54 3.40
C VAL A 68 16.82 2.61 4.93
N PRO A 69 16.90 3.80 5.55
CA PRO A 69 16.71 3.95 6.98
C PRO A 69 15.22 3.80 7.32
N ALA A 70 14.76 2.56 7.43
CA ALA A 70 13.39 2.19 7.79
C ALA A 70 13.39 1.25 9.01
N PRO A 71 12.43 1.38 9.93
CA PRO A 71 12.32 0.41 11.02
C PRO A 71 11.94 -0.97 10.45
N ILE A 72 12.80 -1.96 10.69
CA ILE A 72 12.67 -3.31 10.09
C ILE A 72 11.34 -3.95 10.48
N PHE A 73 11.01 -3.96 11.78
CA PHE A 73 9.80 -4.61 12.28
C PHE A 73 8.52 -4.06 11.65
N THR A 74 8.40 -2.73 11.52
CA THR A 74 7.22 -2.13 10.90
C THR A 74 7.16 -2.38 9.40
N THR A 75 8.30 -2.42 8.72
CA THR A 75 8.39 -2.75 7.29
C THR A 75 7.96 -4.21 7.04
N VAL A 76 8.46 -5.13 7.85
CA VAL A 76 8.07 -6.55 7.81
C VAL A 76 6.57 -6.70 8.04
N MET A 77 6.03 -6.06 9.08
CA MET A 77 4.60 -6.18 9.37
C MET A 77 3.71 -5.63 8.25
N GLN A 78 4.09 -4.49 7.66
CA GLN A 78 3.34 -3.90 6.54
C GLN A 78 3.35 -4.81 5.31
N VAL A 79 4.51 -5.36 4.94
CA VAL A 79 4.63 -6.26 3.79
C VAL A 79 3.93 -7.60 4.06
N ALA A 80 4.12 -8.19 5.24
CA ALA A 80 3.52 -9.46 5.63
C ALA A 80 1.98 -9.39 5.66
N SER A 81 1.40 -8.30 6.18
CA SER A 81 -0.05 -8.09 6.19
C SER A 81 -0.65 -8.16 4.79
N ARG A 82 -0.04 -7.49 3.80
CA ARG A 82 -0.51 -7.56 2.41
C ARG A 82 -0.24 -8.89 1.75
N LEU A 83 0.91 -9.51 2.02
CA LEU A 83 1.20 -10.86 1.50
C LEU A 83 0.22 -11.89 2.04
N MET A 84 -0.21 -11.78 3.30
CA MET A 84 -1.24 -12.64 3.87
C MET A 84 -2.58 -12.49 3.13
N LEU A 85 -2.99 -11.27 2.78
CA LEU A 85 -4.19 -11.08 1.97
C LEU A 85 -4.07 -11.67 0.57
N VAL A 86 -2.93 -11.48 -0.10
CA VAL A 86 -2.72 -11.99 -1.46
C VAL A 86 -2.57 -13.51 -1.48
N TRP A 87 -1.69 -14.07 -0.66
CA TRP A 87 -1.34 -15.49 -0.69
C TRP A 87 -2.19 -16.34 0.26
N GLY A 88 -2.72 -15.77 1.33
CA GLY A 88 -3.60 -16.45 2.28
C GLY A 88 -5.08 -16.33 1.95
N ILE A 89 -5.52 -15.28 1.26
CA ILE A 89 -6.95 -15.10 0.96
C ILE A 89 -7.23 -15.12 -0.53
N SER A 90 -6.62 -14.19 -1.28
CA SER A 90 -6.89 -14.01 -2.70
C SER A 90 -6.53 -15.25 -3.54
N TYR A 91 -5.37 -15.85 -3.27
CA TYR A 91 -4.88 -17.00 -4.02
C TYR A 91 -5.64 -18.31 -3.73
N PRO A 92 -5.84 -18.74 -2.47
CA PRO A 92 -6.55 -20.00 -2.20
C PRO A 92 -8.06 -19.89 -2.45
N PHE A 93 -8.63 -18.69 -2.41
CA PHE A 93 -10.07 -18.47 -2.58
C PHE A 93 -10.36 -17.52 -3.75
N PRO A 94 -10.00 -17.87 -4.99
CA PRO A 94 -10.09 -16.96 -6.14
C PRO A 94 -11.53 -16.51 -6.45
N HIS A 95 -12.52 -17.31 -6.07
CA HIS A 95 -13.95 -16.98 -6.20
C HIS A 95 -14.37 -15.76 -5.36
N LEU A 96 -13.65 -15.46 -4.26
CA LEU A 96 -13.91 -14.27 -3.44
C LEU A 96 -13.44 -12.97 -4.11
N ASN A 97 -12.48 -13.07 -5.04
CA ASN A 97 -11.89 -11.91 -5.72
C ASN A 97 -12.84 -11.27 -6.73
N SER A 98 -13.89 -11.98 -7.14
CA SER A 98 -14.97 -11.44 -7.98
C SER A 98 -15.84 -10.41 -7.24
N SER A 99 -15.61 -10.22 -5.93
CA SER A 99 -16.39 -9.25 -5.16
C SER A 99 -15.86 -7.82 -5.32
N ALA A 100 -16.77 -6.84 -5.14
CA ALA A 100 -16.42 -5.42 -5.19
C ALA A 100 -15.33 -5.04 -4.18
N TRP A 101 -15.25 -5.74 -3.04
CA TRP A 101 -14.23 -5.52 -2.00
C TRP A 101 -12.82 -5.78 -2.50
N TYR A 102 -12.60 -6.81 -3.32
CA TYR A 102 -11.29 -7.05 -3.92
C TYR A 102 -10.89 -5.91 -4.86
N THR A 103 -11.84 -5.43 -5.67
CA THR A 103 -11.61 -4.32 -6.59
C THR A 103 -11.31 -3.01 -5.84
N SER A 104 -12.07 -2.70 -4.78
CA SER A 104 -11.81 -1.51 -3.95
C SER A 104 -10.49 -1.60 -3.18
N MET A 105 -10.13 -2.79 -2.68
CA MET A 105 -8.83 -3.06 -2.07
C MET A 105 -7.69 -2.77 -3.04
N LEU A 106 -7.71 -3.37 -4.24
CA LEU A 106 -6.67 -3.13 -5.24
C LEU A 106 -6.60 -1.68 -5.70
N THR A 107 -7.74 -1.00 -5.82
CA THR A 107 -7.79 0.43 -6.16
C THR A 107 -7.11 1.26 -5.07
N ALA A 108 -7.45 1.02 -3.80
CA ALA A 108 -6.86 1.73 -2.67
C ALA A 108 -5.34 1.47 -2.57
N TRP A 109 -4.93 0.22 -2.74
CA TRP A 109 -3.53 -0.19 -2.70
C TRP A 109 -2.73 0.44 -3.82
N SER A 110 -3.13 0.20 -5.07
CA SER A 110 -2.41 0.70 -6.23
C SER A 110 -2.31 2.23 -6.25
N THR A 111 -3.38 2.94 -5.88
CA THR A 111 -3.32 4.41 -5.75
C THR A 111 -2.31 4.84 -4.69
N THR A 112 -2.35 4.22 -3.50
CA THR A 112 -1.41 4.53 -2.41
C THR A 112 0.04 4.26 -2.82
N GLU A 113 0.28 3.16 -3.54
CA GLU A 113 1.60 2.73 -3.97
C GLU A 113 2.18 3.60 -5.08
N VAL A 114 1.36 3.98 -6.07
CA VAL A 114 1.77 4.94 -7.11
C VAL A 114 2.24 6.23 -6.47
N ILE A 115 1.50 6.76 -5.49
CA ILE A 115 1.88 7.98 -4.77
C ILE A 115 3.18 7.76 -3.99
N ARG A 116 3.29 6.65 -3.25
CA ARG A 116 4.42 6.35 -2.37
C ARG A 116 5.73 6.21 -3.16
N TYR A 117 5.73 5.37 -4.20
CA TYR A 117 6.94 5.12 -4.98
C TYR A 117 7.31 6.31 -5.85
N SER A 118 6.34 7.02 -6.43
CA SER A 118 6.62 8.27 -7.16
C SER A 118 7.27 9.32 -6.24
N TYR A 119 6.75 9.47 -5.02
CA TYR A 119 7.34 10.35 -4.02
C TYR A 119 8.76 9.93 -3.66
N PHE A 120 9.03 8.64 -3.47
CA PHE A 120 10.38 8.17 -3.14
C PHE A 120 11.37 8.29 -4.29
N ALA A 121 10.97 8.02 -5.54
CA ALA A 121 11.81 8.22 -6.71
C ALA A 121 12.23 9.70 -6.85
N LEU A 122 11.26 10.60 -6.77
CA LEU A 122 11.48 12.04 -6.86
C LEU A 122 12.24 12.62 -5.66
N LYS A 123 12.04 12.06 -4.46
CA LYS A 123 12.82 12.41 -3.28
C LYS A 123 14.30 12.08 -3.44
N GLN A 124 14.66 11.02 -4.15
CA GLN A 124 16.08 10.74 -4.40
C GLN A 124 16.70 11.89 -5.20
N VAL A 125 16.05 12.38 -6.26
CA VAL A 125 16.61 13.48 -7.08
C VAL A 125 16.37 14.88 -6.51
N ASP A 126 15.98 14.97 -5.23
CA ASP A 126 15.78 16.23 -4.50
C ASP A 126 14.74 17.18 -5.17
N PHE A 127 13.82 16.62 -5.97
CA PHE A 127 12.78 17.37 -6.69
C PHE A 127 11.40 16.81 -6.37
N ILE A 128 10.71 17.36 -5.36
CA ILE A 128 9.37 16.91 -4.98
C ILE A 128 8.35 18.02 -5.26
N PRO A 129 7.44 17.85 -6.24
CA PRO A 129 6.34 18.78 -6.46
C PRO A 129 5.42 18.89 -5.24
N TYR A 130 4.95 20.10 -4.93
CA TYR A 130 4.09 20.36 -3.78
C TYR A 130 2.83 19.50 -3.77
N TRP A 131 2.16 19.35 -4.92
CA TRP A 131 0.94 18.54 -5.04
C TRP A 131 1.17 17.08 -4.66
N LEU A 132 2.32 16.51 -5.05
CA LEU A 132 2.66 15.12 -4.75
C LEU A 132 3.01 14.94 -3.28
N HIS A 133 3.73 15.91 -2.69
CA HIS A 133 3.97 15.95 -1.26
C HIS A 133 2.66 16.04 -0.47
N TRP A 134 1.76 16.95 -0.86
CA TRP A 134 0.45 17.07 -0.23
C TRP A 134 -0.36 15.77 -0.32
N LEU A 135 -0.36 15.14 -1.49
CA LEU A 135 -1.07 13.89 -1.75
C LEU A 135 -0.50 12.75 -0.89
N ARG A 136 0.83 12.62 -0.79
CA ARG A 136 1.51 11.63 0.06
C ARG A 136 1.03 11.68 1.52
N TYR A 137 0.75 12.88 2.03
CA TYR A 137 0.32 13.09 3.41
C TYR A 137 -1.18 13.31 3.59
N SER A 138 -2.00 13.27 2.53
CA SER A 138 -3.45 13.50 2.63
C SER A 138 -4.29 12.39 2.00
N ALA A 139 -3.76 11.64 1.03
CA ALA A 139 -4.50 10.58 0.35
C ALA A 139 -5.03 9.49 1.30
N PHE A 140 -4.31 9.25 2.41
CA PHE A 140 -4.73 8.27 3.42
C PHE A 140 -6.11 8.59 4.02
N LEU A 141 -6.57 9.85 4.02
CA LEU A 141 -7.88 10.22 4.57
C LEU A 141 -9.04 9.46 3.89
N VAL A 142 -8.89 9.15 2.60
CA VAL A 142 -9.89 8.39 1.82
C VAL A 142 -9.41 6.96 1.58
N LEU A 143 -8.16 6.80 1.16
CA LEU A 143 -7.63 5.49 0.76
C LEU A 143 -7.48 4.53 1.94
N TYR A 144 -7.24 5.05 3.15
CA TYR A 144 -7.04 4.18 4.32
C TYR A 144 -8.34 3.54 4.80
N PRO A 145 -9.45 4.27 5.03
CA PRO A 145 -10.74 3.65 5.33
C PRO A 145 -11.20 2.69 4.23
N MET A 146 -11.01 3.07 2.96
CA MET A 146 -11.34 2.21 1.81
C MET A 146 -10.51 0.91 1.83
N GLY A 147 -9.20 1.01 2.04
CA GLY A 147 -8.30 -0.13 2.11
C GLY A 147 -8.67 -1.07 3.25
N ILE A 148 -8.65 -0.58 4.49
CA ILE A 148 -8.91 -1.40 5.68
C ILE A 148 -10.29 -2.05 5.64
N SER A 149 -11.34 -1.33 5.27
CA SER A 149 -12.70 -1.92 5.16
C SER A 149 -12.75 -3.05 4.13
N SER A 150 -12.08 -2.88 2.99
CA SER A 150 -12.02 -3.89 1.94
C SER A 150 -11.22 -5.12 2.36
N GLU A 151 -10.09 -4.93 3.03
CA GLU A 151 -9.25 -6.01 3.56
C GLU A 151 -10.02 -6.83 4.62
N VAL A 152 -10.65 -6.16 5.58
CA VAL A 152 -11.48 -6.80 6.61
C VAL A 152 -12.63 -7.57 5.98
N ALA A 153 -13.30 -7.02 4.96
CA ALA A 153 -14.37 -7.70 4.26
C ALA A 153 -13.88 -8.97 3.53
N MET A 154 -12.70 -8.92 2.91
CA MET A 154 -12.08 -10.10 2.27
C MET A 154 -11.72 -11.19 3.29
N ILE A 155 -11.11 -10.81 4.41
CA ILE A 155 -10.77 -11.74 5.50
C ILE A 155 -12.04 -12.36 6.09
N PHE A 156 -13.06 -11.54 6.35
CA PHE A 156 -14.34 -11.99 6.92
C PHE A 156 -15.07 -12.97 5.98
N LYS A 157 -15.07 -12.69 4.67
CA LYS A 157 -15.64 -13.61 3.68
C LYS A 157 -14.91 -14.95 3.61
N ALA A 158 -13.58 -14.94 3.71
CA ALA A 158 -12.81 -16.17 3.80
C ALA A 158 -13.17 -16.94 5.07
N LEU A 159 -13.24 -16.25 6.21
CA LEU A 159 -13.56 -16.83 7.52
C LEU A 159 -14.94 -17.50 7.58
N VAL A 160 -15.99 -16.83 7.07
CA VAL A 160 -17.38 -17.36 7.08
C VAL A 160 -17.60 -18.36 5.94
N GLY A 161 -16.77 -18.32 4.91
CA GLY A 161 -16.85 -19.21 3.76
C GLY A 161 -15.85 -20.37 3.87
N PRO A 162 -14.90 -20.50 2.94
CA PRO A 162 -14.11 -21.71 2.74
C PRO A 162 -12.89 -21.89 3.67
N ALA A 163 -12.72 -21.06 4.71
CA ALA A 163 -11.51 -21.09 5.55
C ALA A 163 -11.30 -22.44 6.25
N ASP A 164 -12.38 -23.09 6.70
CA ASP A 164 -12.34 -24.38 7.36
C ASP A 164 -11.91 -25.53 6.44
N GLN A 165 -12.08 -25.37 5.13
CA GLN A 165 -11.70 -26.35 4.11
C GLN A 165 -10.18 -26.43 3.89
N LEU A 166 -9.42 -25.37 4.21
CA LEU A 166 -7.96 -25.38 4.10
C LEU A 166 -7.29 -26.13 5.25
N ALA A 167 -7.66 -25.78 6.48
CA ALA A 167 -7.16 -26.42 7.69
C ALA A 167 -8.02 -26.02 8.90
N THR A 168 -8.12 -26.91 9.89
CA THR A 168 -8.89 -26.66 11.12
C THR A 168 -8.41 -25.43 11.89
N TRP A 169 -7.10 -25.13 11.86
CA TRP A 169 -6.53 -23.97 12.55
C TRP A 169 -6.74 -22.64 11.79
N TYR A 170 -7.07 -22.70 10.50
CA TYR A 170 -7.07 -21.55 9.60
C TYR A 170 -8.09 -20.47 9.99
N PRO A 171 -9.36 -20.83 10.32
CA PRO A 171 -10.33 -19.86 10.83
C PRO A 171 -9.85 -19.11 12.09
N TYR A 172 -9.21 -19.80 13.03
CA TYR A 172 -8.69 -19.18 14.26
C TYR A 172 -7.59 -18.16 13.96
N ALA A 173 -6.72 -18.45 12.98
CA ALA A 173 -5.72 -17.50 12.52
C ALA A 173 -6.35 -16.24 11.90
N LEU A 174 -7.38 -16.39 11.07
CA LEU A 174 -8.10 -15.25 10.48
C LEU A 174 -8.80 -14.40 11.55
N VAL A 175 -9.37 -15.01 12.59
CA VAL A 175 -9.94 -14.29 13.74
C VAL A 175 -8.85 -13.47 14.45
N ALA A 176 -7.68 -14.06 14.71
CA ALA A 176 -6.57 -13.35 15.34
C ALA A 176 -6.12 -12.13 14.49
N VAL A 177 -6.07 -12.29 13.16
CA VAL A 177 -5.78 -11.18 12.24
C VAL A 177 -6.85 -10.09 12.35
N LEU A 178 -8.15 -10.43 12.29
CA LEU A 178 -9.23 -9.46 12.42
C LEU A 178 -9.18 -8.68 13.74
N LEU A 179 -8.88 -9.38 14.85
CA LEU A 179 -8.72 -8.73 16.15
C LEU A 179 -7.53 -7.75 16.16
N SER A 180 -6.44 -8.07 15.46
CA SER A 180 -5.28 -7.17 15.35
C SER A 180 -5.56 -5.89 14.55
N TYR A 181 -6.50 -5.95 13.58
CA TYR A 181 -6.90 -4.81 12.76
C TYR A 181 -7.60 -3.71 13.58
N ILE A 182 -8.29 -4.07 14.67
CA ILE A 182 -9.01 -3.11 15.51
C ILE A 182 -8.05 -2.09 16.15
N PRO A 183 -7.10 -2.47 17.02
CA PRO A 183 -6.15 -1.52 17.60
C PRO A 183 -5.16 -1.00 16.55
N GLY A 184 -4.71 -1.87 15.63
CA GLY A 184 -3.73 -1.52 14.62
C GLY A 184 -4.21 -0.38 13.72
N SER A 185 -5.48 -0.40 13.32
CA SER A 185 -6.01 0.59 12.40
C SER A 185 -6.11 1.99 12.99
N VAL A 186 -6.58 2.08 14.24
CA VAL A 186 -6.73 3.35 14.96
C VAL A 186 -5.37 3.99 15.25
N VAL A 187 -4.40 3.18 15.69
CA VAL A 187 -3.04 3.67 15.99
C VAL A 187 -2.35 4.19 14.73
N LEU A 188 -2.40 3.43 13.63
CA LEU A 188 -1.79 3.84 12.36
C LEU A 188 -2.46 5.10 11.79
N TYR A 189 -3.79 5.17 11.81
CA TYR A 189 -4.52 6.34 11.33
C TYR A 189 -4.18 7.61 12.14
N SER A 190 -4.15 7.49 13.47
CA SER A 190 -3.78 8.59 14.37
C SER A 190 -2.35 9.07 14.13
N HIS A 191 -1.43 8.14 13.89
CA HIS A 191 -0.05 8.46 13.54
C HIS A 191 0.04 9.21 12.20
N MET A 192 -0.70 8.78 11.17
CA MET A 192 -0.73 9.48 9.88
C MET A 192 -1.33 10.89 9.99
N LEU A 193 -2.36 11.10 10.83
CA LEU A 193 -2.88 12.43 11.12
C LEU A 193 -1.82 13.34 11.76
N SER A 194 -1.04 12.81 12.71
CA SER A 194 0.08 13.53 13.32
C SER A 194 1.15 13.89 12.28
N GLN A 195 1.50 12.94 11.40
CA GLN A 195 2.45 13.18 10.31
C GLN A 195 1.94 14.26 9.34
N ARG A 196 0.66 14.23 8.97
CA ARG A 196 0.06 15.26 8.10
C ARG A 196 0.15 16.64 8.73
N ARG A 197 -0.20 16.79 10.02
CA ARG A 197 -0.10 18.07 10.73
C ARG A 197 1.33 18.60 10.72
N LYS A 198 2.32 17.74 10.94
CA LYS A 198 3.74 18.12 10.93
C LYS A 198 4.24 18.54 9.54
N GLN A 199 3.94 17.73 8.51
CA GLN A 199 4.54 17.89 7.17
C GLN A 199 3.80 18.91 6.31
N VAL A 200 2.47 18.94 6.38
CA VAL A 200 1.64 19.87 5.58
C VAL A 200 1.24 21.09 6.40
N GLY A 201 0.80 20.90 7.65
CA GLY A 201 0.37 21.99 8.53
C GLY A 201 1.53 22.90 8.97
N GLY A 202 2.70 22.34 9.25
CA GLY A 202 3.91 23.09 9.60
C GLY A 202 4.49 23.91 8.45
N GLY A 203 4.41 23.40 7.21
CA GLY A 203 4.87 24.11 6.01
C GLY A 203 4.09 25.41 5.74
N ALA A 204 2.77 25.37 5.91
CA ALA A 204 1.91 26.54 5.74
C ALA A 204 2.19 27.66 6.77
N ILE A 205 2.64 27.30 7.98
CA ILE A 205 3.04 28.27 9.02
C ILE A 205 4.40 28.90 8.69
N LYS A 206 5.32 28.12 8.10
CA LYS A 206 6.67 28.59 7.72
C LYS A 206 6.61 29.55 6.53
N GLU A 207 5.82 29.20 5.50
CA GLU A 207 5.58 30.06 4.33
C GLU A 207 4.88 31.39 4.71
N LYS A 208 3.93 31.36 5.66
CA LYS A 208 3.31 32.58 6.22
C LYS A 208 4.29 33.46 7.00
N LYS A 209 5.29 32.87 7.65
CA LYS A 209 6.33 33.62 8.38
C LYS A 209 7.35 34.26 7.44
N GLU A 210 7.70 33.61 6.33
CA GLU A 210 8.57 34.18 5.29
C GLU A 210 7.88 35.32 4.53
N LYS A 211 6.61 35.16 4.14
CA LYS A 211 5.84 36.24 3.49
C LYS A 211 5.52 37.44 4.39
N LYS A 212 5.65 37.31 5.72
CA LYS A 212 5.55 38.43 6.68
C LYS A 212 6.89 39.12 6.97
N ARG A 213 8.00 38.52 6.53
CA ARG A 213 9.37 39.04 6.72
C ARG A 213 9.92 39.73 5.47
N GLN A 214 9.26 39.57 4.33
CA GLN A 214 9.43 40.34 3.11
C GLN A 214 8.43 41.50 3.12
#